data_AF-A0A4D4MJ69-F1
#
_entry.id   AF-A0A4D4MJ69-F1
#
_cell.length_a   1.000
_cell.length_b   1.000
_cell.length_c   1.000
_cell.angle_alpha   90.00
_cell.angle_beta   90.00
_cell.angle_gamma   90.00
#
_symmetry.space_group_name_H-M   'P 1'
#
loop_
_entity.id
_entity.type
_entity.pdbx_description
1 polymer ?
#
loop_
_entity_poly.entity_id
_entity_poly.type
_entity_poly.pdbx_seq_one_letter_code
_entity_poly.pdbx_strand_id
1 'polypeptide(L)' 'MNAIPRTHIHCVVGEPEGLARRPVPAIQPNGTPAQVWELATGHDCMITMPVELAELLLKLG' A
#
# COMPACT_ATOMS: atom_id res chain seq x y z
N MET A 1 -20.84 -3.48 12.47
CA MET A 1 -20.57 -3.04 11.08
C MET A 1 -19.68 -4.10 10.44
N ASN A 2 -20.13 -4.80 9.40
CA ASN A 2 -19.29 -5.75 8.64
C ASN A 2 -18.58 -5.01 7.49
N ALA A 3 -17.74 -4.04 7.84
CA ALA A 3 -16.94 -3.36 6.84
C ALA A 3 -15.74 -4.24 6.44
N ILE A 4 -15.40 -4.25 5.16
CA ILE A 4 -14.31 -5.05 4.61
C ILE A 4 -12.96 -4.43 5.02
N PRO A 5 -12.00 -5.20 5.56
CA PRO A 5 -10.64 -4.73 5.84
C PRO A 5 -9.93 -4.22 4.58
N ARG A 6 -9.00 -3.28 4.75
CA ARG A 6 -8.22 -2.65 3.67
C ARG A 6 -6.74 -2.61 4.02
N THR A 7 -5.93 -2.89 3.01
CA THR A 7 -4.48 -2.70 3.06
C THR A 7 -4.08 -1.66 2.03
N HIS A 8 -3.13 -0.80 2.38
CA HIS A 8 -2.51 0.17 1.48
C HIS A 8 -1.08 -0.26 1.17
N ILE A 9 -0.71 -0.30 -0.12
CA ILE A 9 0.66 -0.54 -0.56
C ILE A 9 1.14 0.74 -1.27
N HIS A 10 2.20 1.35 -0.77
CA HIS A 10 2.81 2.54 -1.34
C HIS A 10 4.02 2.15 -2.19
N CYS A 11 4.00 2.53 -3.46
CA CYS A 11 5.18 2.52 -4.32
C CYS A 11 5.92 3.84 -4.08
N VAL A 12 7.12 3.78 -3.51
CA VAL A 12 7.82 4.96 -2.93
C VAL A 12 8.95 5.53 -3.79
N VAL A 13 9.22 4.96 -4.97
CA VAL A 13 10.23 5.47 -5.90
C VAL A 13 9.58 6.34 -6.96
N GLY A 14 10.28 7.41 -7.37
CA GLY A 14 9.78 8.34 -8.37
C GLY A 14 8.72 9.30 -7.84
N GLU A 15 8.62 9.47 -6.52
CA GLU A 15 7.79 10.50 -5.92
C GLU A 15 8.28 11.89 -6.35
N PRO A 16 7.43 12.71 -7.01
CA PRO A 16 7.80 14.06 -7.41
C PRO A 16 8.12 14.92 -6.19
N GLU A 17 9.18 15.70 -6.28
CA GLU A 17 9.55 16.65 -5.24
C GLU A 17 8.39 17.64 -4.97
N GLY A 18 8.08 17.88 -3.69
CA GLY A 18 6.99 18.77 -3.27
C GLY A 18 5.59 18.16 -3.32
N LEU A 19 5.43 16.90 -3.75
CA LEU A 19 4.14 16.21 -3.69
C LEU A 19 3.98 15.45 -2.37
N ALA A 20 3.06 15.89 -1.51
CA ALA A 20 2.70 15.15 -0.32
C ALA A 20 1.71 14.01 -0.66
N ARG A 21 2.08 12.77 -0.34
CA ARG A 21 1.16 11.62 -0.47
C ARG A 21 -0.09 11.84 0.39
N ARG A 22 -1.27 11.48 -0.15
CA ARG A 22 -2.51 11.48 0.62
C ARG A 22 -2.36 10.56 1.83
N PRO A 23 -2.65 11.04 3.06
CA PRO A 23 -2.51 10.22 4.24
C PRO A 23 -3.52 9.07 4.25
N VAL A 24 -3.09 7.92 4.77
CA VAL A 24 -3.98 6.80 5.10
C VAL A 24 -4.58 7.08 6.48
N PRO A 25 -5.91 7.02 6.66
CA PRO A 25 -6.53 7.15 7.99
C PRO A 25 -5.95 6.11 8.95
N ALA A 26 -5.64 6.49 10.19
CA ALA A 26 -5.03 5.58 11.17
C ALA A 26 -5.91 4.38 11.53
N ILE A 27 -7.24 4.52 11.39
CA ILE A 27 -8.24 3.49 11.65
C ILE A 27 -8.98 3.18 10.36
N GLN A 28 -9.11 1.89 10.06
CA GLN A 28 -9.82 1.37 8.90
C GLN A 28 -11.34 1.40 9.12
N PRO A 29 -12.16 1.26 8.05
CA PRO A 29 -13.61 1.21 8.17
C PRO A 29 -14.16 0.08 9.07
N ASN A 30 -13.41 -1.01 9.23
CA ASN A 30 -13.76 -2.12 10.12
C ASN A 30 -13.36 -1.89 11.60
N GLY A 31 -12.77 -0.73 11.93
CA GLY A 31 -12.34 -0.36 13.27
C GLY A 31 -10.94 -0.82 13.68
N THR A 32 -10.22 -1.59 12.84
CA THR A 32 -8.84 -2.01 13.13
C THR A 32 -7.82 -0.95 12.71
N PRO A 33 -6.59 -0.95 13.25
CA PRO A 33 -5.52 -0.07 12.79
C PRO A 33 -5.23 -0.25 11.30
N ALA A 34 -4.86 0.83 10.60
CA ALA A 34 -4.49 0.76 9.19
C ALA A 34 -3.26 -0.12 8.95
N GLN A 35 -3.33 -0.92 7.89
CA GLN A 35 -2.19 -1.68 7.39
C GLN A 35 -1.61 -0.93 6.19
N VAL A 36 -0.36 -0.50 6.33
CA VAL A 36 0.39 0.24 5.29
C VAL A 36 1.71 -0.48 5.05
N TRP A 37 1.98 -0.77 3.78
CA TRP A 37 3.20 -1.38 3.30
C TRP A 37 3.87 -0.47 2.28
N GLU A 38 5.18 -0.62 2.12
CA GLU A 38 5.95 0.12 1.13
C GLU A 38 6.70 -0.86 0.23
N LEU A 39 6.77 -0.52 -1.06
CA LEU A 39 7.60 -1.17 -2.06
C LEU A 39 8.49 -0.10 -2.70
N ALA A 40 9.80 -0.36 -2.75
CA ALA A 40 10.81 0.52 -3.32
C ALA A 40 10.78 0.51 -4.86
N THR A 41 9.66 0.92 -5.44
CA THR A 41 9.34 0.87 -6.86
C THR A 41 8.40 2.01 -7.24
N GLY A 42 8.21 2.22 -8.55
CA GLY A 42 7.26 3.18 -9.10
C GLY A 42 5.86 2.58 -9.27
N HIS A 43 4.98 3.33 -9.95
CA HIS A 43 3.62 2.87 -10.27
C HIS A 43 3.58 1.65 -11.20
N ASP A 44 4.70 1.36 -11.86
CA ASP A 44 4.94 0.24 -12.76
C ASP A 44 5.44 -1.02 -12.03
N CYS A 45 5.23 -1.13 -10.72
CA CYS A 45 5.69 -2.25 -9.88
C CYS A 45 5.27 -3.64 -10.39
N MET A 46 4.11 -3.74 -11.04
CA MET A 46 3.63 -4.97 -11.67
C MET A 46 4.52 -5.44 -12.83
N ILE A 47 5.36 -4.57 -13.37
CA ILE A 47 6.31 -4.83 -14.45
C ILE A 47 7.73 -4.96 -13.89
N THR A 48 8.12 -4.04 -13.01
CA THR A 48 9.50 -3.92 -12.53
C THR A 48 9.84 -4.80 -11.34
N MET A 49 8.85 -5.13 -10.48
CA MET A 49 9.00 -5.95 -9.28
C MET A 49 7.80 -6.93 -9.07
N PRO A 50 7.44 -7.74 -10.08
CA PRO A 50 6.25 -8.59 -10.01
C PRO A 50 6.34 -9.67 -8.94
N VAL A 51 7.55 -10.18 -8.64
CA VAL A 51 7.75 -11.24 -7.63
C VAL A 51 7.56 -10.66 -6.23
N GLU A 52 8.19 -9.53 -5.93
CA GLU A 52 8.10 -8.87 -4.63
C GLU A 52 6.69 -8.36 -4.35
N LEU A 53 6.01 -7.86 -5.38
CA LEU A 53 4.60 -7.51 -5.28
C LEU A 53 3.74 -8.75 -4.96
N ALA A 54 3.93 -9.86 -5.67
CA ALA A 54 3.18 -11.09 -5.43
C ALA A 54 3.43 -11.66 -4.02
N GLU A 55 4.68 -11.68 -3.57
CA GLU A 55 5.05 -12.10 -2.22
C GLU A 55 4.40 -11.22 -1.14
N LEU A 56 4.34 -9.90 -1.36
CA LEU A 56 3.65 -9.01 -0.46
C LEU A 56 2.16 -9.31 -0.42
N LEU A 57 1.51 -9.45 -1.58
CA LEU A 57 0.08 -9.74 -1.69
C LEU A 57 -0.31 -11.05 -0.99
N LEU A 58 0.53 -12.08 -1.07
CA LEU A 58 0.30 -13.37 -0.39
C LEU A 58 0.37 -13.27 1.14
N LYS A 59 1.01 -12.24 1.70
CA LYS A 59 1.02 -11.97 3.15
C LYS A 59 -0.24 -11.24 3.62
N LEU A 60 -1.01 -10.66 2.70
CA LEU A 60 -2.19 -9.86 3.04
C LEU A 60 -3.41 -10.77 3.26
N GLY A 61 -4.16 -10.47 4.31
CA GLY A 61 -5.33 -11.17 4.80
C GLY A 61 -5.75 -10.60 6.14
#